data_AF-A0A1F9AKF4-F1
#
_entry.id   AF-A0A1F9AKF4-F1
#
_cell.length_a   1.000
_cell.length_b   1.000
_cell.length_c   1.000
_cell.angle_alpha   90.00
_cell.angle_beta   90.00
_cell.angle_gamma   90.00
#
_symmetry.space_group_name_H-M   'P 1'
#
loop_
_entity.id
_entity.type
_entity.pdbx_description
1 polymer ?
#
loop_
_entity_poly.entity_id
_entity_poly.type
_entity_poly.pdbx_seq_one_letter_code
_entity_poly.pdbx_strand_id
1 'polypeptide(L)'
;MSLQRKSLTRKLDGDRIITMTIQDTLKELVKKRGLRKVASELGIDHGQLYRSINSDLRVSTLQAILNLFGYDLKIVKRKEVKSGKEKPSGSRQ
;
A
#
# COMPACT_ATOMS: atom_id res chain seq x y z
N MET A 1 10.46 -2.59 27.61
CA MET A 1 10.10 -1.51 26.66
C MET A 1 8.92 -1.99 25.81
N SER A 2 7.73 -1.44 26.00
CA SER A 2 6.53 -1.83 25.25
C SER A 2 6.44 -1.01 23.95
N LEU A 3 6.66 -1.63 22.79
CA LEU A 3 6.40 -1.00 21.49
C LEU A 3 4.88 -0.87 21.32
N GLN A 4 4.35 0.35 21.42
CA GLN A 4 2.97 0.62 21.04
C GLN A 4 2.80 0.40 19.54
N ARG A 5 2.07 -0.66 19.17
CA ARG A 5 1.75 -1.03 17.79
C ARG A 5 0.74 -0.04 17.22
N LYS A 6 1.16 0.78 16.25
CA LYS A 6 0.25 1.65 15.50
C LYS A 6 -0.35 0.88 14.34
N SER A 7 -1.59 0.38 14.51
CA SER A 7 -2.39 -0.08 13.38
C SER A 7 -2.80 1.13 12.53
N LEU A 8 -2.47 1.13 11.25
CA LEU A 8 -2.87 2.15 10.30
C LEU A 8 -4.33 1.93 9.87
N THR A 9 -5.25 1.87 10.83
CA THR A 9 -6.70 1.88 10.59
C THR A 9 -7.13 3.33 10.44
N ARG A 10 -7.19 3.82 9.20
CA ARG A 10 -7.74 5.16 8.91
C ARG A 10 -9.18 5.22 9.42
N LYS A 11 -9.44 6.13 10.36
CA LYS A 11 -10.80 6.53 10.73
C LYS A 11 -11.45 7.15 9.50
N LEU A 12 -12.66 6.68 9.19
CA LEU A 12 -13.55 7.22 8.16
C LEU A 12 -13.84 8.69 8.48
N ASP A 13 -13.52 9.58 7.55
CA ASP A 13 -13.94 10.98 7.55
C ASP A 13 -14.75 11.20 6.26
N GLY A 14 -16.07 11.02 6.39
CA GLY A 14 -17.05 11.22 5.30
C GLY A 14 -16.92 10.29 4.09
N ASP A 15 -17.83 10.46 3.12
CA ASP A 15 -17.94 9.72 1.85
C ASP A 15 -16.71 9.81 0.92
N ARG A 16 -15.59 10.36 1.40
CA ARG A 16 -14.32 10.33 0.69
C ARG A 16 -13.62 9.02 1.00
N ILE A 17 -13.90 8.02 0.18
CA ILE A 17 -12.96 6.94 -0.08
C ILE A 17 -11.71 7.59 -0.68
N ILE A 18 -10.78 8.03 0.15
CA ILE A 18 -9.45 8.44 -0.27
C ILE A 18 -8.74 7.15 -0.69
N THR A 19 -8.96 6.71 -1.93
CA THR A 19 -8.10 5.76 -2.65
C THR A 19 -6.73 6.41 -2.88
N MET A 20 -6.02 6.73 -1.82
CA MET A 20 -4.57 6.91 -1.92
C MET A 20 -4.00 5.52 -2.18
N THR A 21 -3.27 5.39 -3.28
CA THR A 21 -2.53 4.16 -3.54
C THR A 21 -1.51 3.97 -2.41
N ILE A 22 -1.19 2.72 -2.09
CA ILE A 22 -0.14 2.38 -1.11
C ILE A 22 1.19 3.08 -1.46
N GLN A 23 1.44 3.26 -2.76
CA GLN A 23 2.60 3.95 -3.30
C GLN A 23 2.67 5.42 -2.87
N ASP A 24 1.57 6.16 -2.89
CA ASP A 24 1.53 7.56 -2.42
C ASP A 24 1.78 7.66 -0.92
N THR A 25 1.22 6.72 -0.15
CA THR A 25 1.45 6.66 1.30
C THR A 25 2.94 6.42 1.60
N LEU A 26 3.59 5.54 0.84
CA LEU A 26 5.02 5.29 0.98
C LEU A 26 5.88 6.47 0.56
N LYS A 27 5.52 7.17 -0.52
CA LYS A 27 6.19 8.42 -0.93
C LYS A 27 6.19 9.42 0.21
N GLU A 28 5.06 9.62 0.88
CA GLU A 28 4.97 10.53 2.01
C GLU A 28 5.82 10.08 3.20
N LEU A 29 5.77 8.80 3.57
CA LEU A 29 6.57 8.26 4.67
C LEU A 29 8.07 8.43 4.42
N VAL A 30 8.51 8.07 3.21
CA VAL A 30 9.92 8.20 2.80
C VAL A 30 10.33 9.67 2.72
N LYS A 31 9.46 10.56 2.23
CA LYS A 31 9.71 12.01 2.18
C LYS A 31 9.83 12.63 3.58
N LYS A 32 8.96 12.23 4.52
CA LYS A 32 8.97 12.73 5.91
C LYS A 32 10.26 12.35 6.67
N ARG A 33 10.75 11.12 6.49
CA ARG A 33 12.01 10.67 7.12
C ARG A 33 13.25 11.12 6.34
N GLY A 34 13.12 11.26 5.02
CA GLY A 34 14.18 11.62 4.08
C GLY A 34 14.66 10.42 3.28
N LEU A 35 14.61 10.53 1.94
CA LEU A 35 14.94 9.46 0.99
C LEU A 35 16.31 8.83 1.25
N ARG A 36 17.35 9.66 1.43
CA ARG A 36 18.73 9.18 1.66
C ARG A 36 18.86 8.40 2.97
N LYS A 37 18.15 8.82 4.02
CA LYS A 37 18.17 8.14 5.32
C LYS A 37 17.50 6.77 5.22
N VAL A 38 16.32 6.72 4.60
CA VAL A 38 15.60 5.47 4.38
C VAL A 38 16.42 4.52 3.51
N ALA A 39 17.04 5.01 2.43
CA ALA A 39 17.89 4.18 1.58
C ALA A 39 19.09 3.60 2.34
N SER A 40 19.76 4.42 3.16
CA SER A 40 20.87 4.00 4.02
C SER A 40 20.45 2.93 5.02
N GLU A 41 19.33 3.13 5.73
CA GLU A 41 18.80 2.17 6.70
C GLU A 41 18.36 0.85 6.05
N LEU A 42 17.93 0.90 4.79
CA LEU A 42 17.59 -0.28 3.99
C LEU A 42 18.81 -0.93 3.32
N GLY A 43 19.99 -0.31 3.40
CA GLY A 43 21.21 -0.81 2.75
C GLY A 43 21.16 -0.79 1.22
N ILE A 44 20.39 0.13 0.62
CA ILE A 44 20.22 0.23 -0.84
C ILE A 44 20.60 1.61 -1.36
N ASP A 45 20.83 1.72 -2.67
CA ASP A 45 21.05 3.02 -3.29
C ASP A 45 19.77 3.88 -3.26
N HIS A 46 19.94 5.16 -2.95
CA HIS A 46 18.85 6.14 -2.90
C HIS A 46 18.16 6.37 -4.26
N GLY A 47 18.90 6.28 -5.37
CA GLY A 47 18.34 6.32 -6.72
C GLY A 47 17.54 5.05 -7.04
N GLN A 48 17.99 3.89 -6.57
CA GLN A 48 17.24 2.64 -6.65
C GLN A 48 15.93 2.71 -5.84
N LEU A 49 15.97 3.23 -4.61
CA LEU A 49 14.77 3.45 -3.79
C LEU A 49 13.79 4.41 -4.46
N TYR A 50 14.29 5.55 -4.96
CA TYR A 50 13.48 6.54 -5.67
C TYR A 50 12.78 5.95 -6.89
N ARG A 51 13.51 5.19 -7.72
CA ARG A 51 12.93 4.51 -8.89
C ARG A 51 11.87 3.50 -8.48
N SER A 52 12.18 2.65 -7.48
CA SER A 52 11.24 1.64 -6.98
C SER A 52 9.93 2.24 -6.46
N ILE A 53 10.01 3.38 -5.78
CA ILE A 53 8.82 4.07 -5.26
C ILE A 53 8.03 4.78 -6.36
N ASN A 54 8.63 5.20 -7.47
CA ASN A 54 7.97 5.99 -8.51
C ASN A 54 7.50 5.21 -9.74
N SER A 55 8.00 3.99 -9.95
CA SER A 55 7.71 3.22 -11.16
C SER A 55 7.18 1.83 -10.83
N ASP A 56 8.04 0.87 -10.53
CA ASP A 56 7.65 -0.51 -10.23
C ASP A 56 7.95 -0.88 -8.76
N LEU A 57 6.92 -0.77 -7.93
CA LEU A 57 7.02 -1.00 -6.50
C LEU A 57 6.90 -2.49 -6.19
N ARG A 58 8.04 -3.17 -6.12
CA ARG A 58 8.12 -4.56 -5.72
C ARG A 58 7.59 -4.76 -4.29
N VAL A 59 6.89 -5.87 -4.07
CA VAL A 59 6.35 -6.27 -2.75
C VAL A 59 7.47 -6.40 -1.70
N SER A 60 8.66 -6.84 -2.10
CA SER A 60 9.83 -6.89 -1.20
C SER A 60 10.24 -5.51 -0.71
N THR A 61 10.34 -4.53 -1.62
CA THR A 61 10.64 -3.13 -1.28
C THR A 61 9.53 -2.52 -0.42
N LEU A 62 8.27 -2.79 -0.76
CA LEU A 62 7.11 -2.41 0.04
C LEU A 62 7.24 -2.89 1.49
N GLN A 63 7.49 -4.19 1.67
CA GLN A 63 7.60 -4.82 2.98
C GLN A 63 8.81 -4.29 3.76
N ALA A 64 9.95 -4.11 3.11
CA ALA A 64 11.15 -3.56 3.74
C ALA A 64 10.92 -2.13 4.27
N ILE A 65 10.28 -1.27 3.48
CA ILE A 65 9.93 0.08 3.93
C ILE A 65 8.92 0.01 5.08
N LEU A 66 7.85 -0.77 4.97
CA LEU A 66 6.84 -0.88 6.03
C LEU A 66 7.44 -1.40 7.34
N ASN A 67 8.28 -2.42 7.29
CA ASN A 67 9.00 -2.96 8.45
C ASN A 67 9.88 -1.89 9.11
N LEU A 68 10.59 -1.08 8.32
CA LEU A 68 11.43 0.01 8.83
C LEU A 68 10.62 1.08 9.58
N PHE A 69 9.36 1.29 9.18
CA PHE A 69 8.44 2.20 9.84
C PHE A 69 7.57 1.53 10.92
N GLY A 70 7.75 0.23 11.16
CA GLY A 70 7.01 -0.53 12.19
C GLY A 70 5.59 -0.93 11.79
N TYR A 71 5.34 -1.11 10.49
CA TYR A 71 4.06 -1.56 9.95
C TYR A 71 4.13 -3.00 9.42
N ASP A 72 3.07 -3.77 9.65
CA ASP A 72 2.91 -5.11 9.07
C ASP A 72 2.17 -5.06 7.73
N LEU A 73 2.69 -5.80 6.74
CA LEU A 73 2.03 -5.98 5.46
C LEU A 73 1.07 -7.17 5.50
N LYS A 74 -0.23 -6.92 5.29
CA LYS A 74 -1.25 -7.96 5.14
C LYS A 74 -1.80 -7.99 3.72
N ILE A 75 -1.47 -9.04 2.98
CA ILE A 75 -2.00 -9.26 1.62
C ILE A 75 -3.30 -10.05 1.74
N VAL A 76 -4.43 -9.39 1.43
CA VAL A 76 -5.73 -10.04 1.39
C VAL A 76 -6.07 -10.32 -0.07
N LYS A 77 -6.08 -11.60 -0.46
CA LYS A 77 -6.63 -11.97 -1.77
C LYS A 77 -8.12 -11.64 -1.76
N ARG A 78 -8.54 -10.74 -2.66
CA ARG A 78 -9.96 -10.50 -2.88
C ARG A 78 -10.56 -11.79 -3.42
N LYS A 79 -11.63 -12.27 -2.80
CA LYS A 79 -12.44 -13.36 -3.36
C LYS A 79 -12.97 -12.85 -4.71
N GLU A 80 -12.67 -13.54 -5.80
CA GLU A 80 -13.30 -13.23 -7.10
C GLU A 80 -14.80 -13.31 -6.90
N VAL A 81 -15.45 -12.15 -6.90
CA VAL A 81 -16.90 -12.08 -7.01
C VAL A 81 -17.16 -12.38 -8.48
N LYS A 82 -17.54 -13.62 -8.77
CA LYS A 82 -18.14 -13.96 -10.07
C LYS A 82 -19.26 -12.95 -10.28
N SER A 83 -19.09 -12.03 -11.21
CA SER A 83 -20.16 -11.16 -11.69
C SER A 83 -21.34 -12.06 -11.97
N GLY A 84 -22.42 -11.90 -11.20
CA GLY A 84 -23.60 -12.74 -11.36
C GLY A 84 -24.03 -12.70 -12.82
N LYS A 85 -24.23 -13.89 -13.39
CA LYS A 85 -24.76 -14.11 -14.74
C LYS A 85 -25.84 -13.06 -15.05
N GLU A 86 -25.69 -12.38 -16.18
CA GLU A 86 -26.76 -11.64 -16.82
C GLU A 86 -28.01 -12.53 -16.84
N LYS A 87 -29.12 -12.03 -16.28
CA LYS A 87 -30.42 -12.68 -16.43
C LYS A 87 -30.70 -12.75 -17.93
N PRO A 88 -31.02 -13.91 -18.53
CA PRO A 88 -31.55 -13.91 -19.88
C PRO A 88 -32.87 -13.13 -19.85
N SER A 89 -32.93 -12.06 -20.63
CA SER A 89 -34.15 -11.34 -20.95
C SER A 89 -35.13 -12.33 -21.57
N GLY A 90 -36.11 -12.78 -20.79
CA GLY A 90 -37.21 -13.58 -21.26
C GLY A 90 -38.12 -12.72 -22.14
N SER A 91 -37.83 -12.67 -23.43
CA SER A 91 -38.78 -12.20 -24.44
C SER A 91 -39.86 -13.29 -24.57
N ARG A 92 -41.01 -13.09 -23.93
CA ARG A 92 -42.21 -13.87 -24.23
C ARG A 92 -42.74 -13.41 -25.59
N GLN A 93 -42.78 -14.34 -26.55
CA GLN A 93 -43.60 -14.27 -27.75
C GLN A 93 -45.09 -14.22 -27.40
#